data_AF-A0A1J3JYT0-F1
#
_entry.id   AF-A0A1J3JYT0-F1
#
_cell.length_a   1.000
_cell.length_b   1.000
_cell.length_c   1.000
_cell.angle_alpha   90.00
_cell.angle_beta   90.00
_cell.angle_gamma   90.00
#
_symmetry.space_group_name_H-M   'P 1'
#
loop_
_entity.id
_entity.type
_entity.pdbx_description
1 polymer ?
#
loop_
_entity_poly.entity_id
_entity_poly.type
_entity_poly.pdbx_seq_one_letter_code
_entity_poly.pdbx_strand_id
1 'polypeptide(L)'
;SKAIKYLFKYITKGVDKATMVFQTTSSGEQSGSGEKIEIDEIQLFQESRFLSACEAAWRIFGFEIHYQRPSVLKLKIHLKGQQPAYFNDNENPENVVTKMALHDTMFIGW
;
A
#
# COMPACT_ATOMS: atom_id res chain seq x y z
N SER A 1 -10.26 -25.31 -21.01
CA SER A 1 -11.57 -24.64 -21.06
C SER A 1 -11.40 -23.14 -21.28
N LYS A 2 -11.80 -22.60 -22.44
CA LYS A 2 -11.78 -21.15 -22.73
C LYS A 2 -12.86 -20.40 -21.96
N ALA A 3 -13.99 -21.05 -21.67
CA ALA A 3 -15.14 -20.49 -20.96
C ALA A 3 -14.82 -20.13 -19.50
N ILE A 4 -14.07 -20.97 -18.78
CA ILE A 4 -13.68 -20.69 -17.39
C ILE A 4 -12.80 -19.45 -17.29
N LYS A 5 -11.77 -19.34 -18.14
CA LYS A 5 -10.91 -18.14 -18.19
C LYS A 5 -11.70 -16.89 -18.52
N TYR A 6 -12.68 -17.02 -19.42
CA TYR A 6 -13.57 -15.92 -19.78
C TYR A 6 -14.46 -15.52 -18.59
N LEU A 7 -15.09 -16.47 -17.89
CA LEU A 7 -15.90 -16.19 -16.71
C LEU A 7 -15.12 -15.48 -15.60
N PHE A 8 -13.94 -15.99 -15.23
CA PHE A 8 -13.10 -15.37 -14.21
C PHE A 8 -12.65 -13.96 -14.59
N LYS A 9 -12.33 -13.73 -15.87
CA LYS A 9 -12.00 -12.40 -16.38
C LYS A 9 -13.14 -11.41 -16.14
N TYR A 10 -14.40 -11.81 -16.31
CA TYR A 10 -15.53 -10.87 -16.17
C TYR A 10 -16.04 -10.74 -14.73
N ILE A 11 -15.84 -11.74 -13.88
CA ILE A 11 -16.08 -11.61 -12.43
C ILE A 11 -15.12 -10.59 -11.80
N THR A 12 -13.88 -10.52 -12.30
CA THR A 12 -12.83 -9.63 -11.79
C THR A 12 -12.69 -8.33 -12.58
N LYS A 13 -13.51 -8.12 -13.62
CA LYS A 13 -13.46 -6.91 -14.45
C LYS A 13 -14.59 -5.97 -14.05
N GLY A 14 -14.31 -5.09 -13.09
CA GLY A 14 -15.19 -4.03 -12.63
C GLY A 14 -14.39 -2.88 -12.01
N VAL A 15 -15.07 -1.80 -11.61
CA VAL A 15 -14.42 -0.72 -10.84
C VAL A 15 -14.05 -1.23 -9.45
N ASP A 16 -12.81 -1.71 -9.39
CA ASP A 16 -12.09 -2.29 -8.27
C ASP A 16 -11.70 -1.26 -7.20
N LYS A 17 -12.39 -0.11 -7.12
CA LYS A 17 -12.00 0.98 -6.25
C LYS A 17 -13.22 1.58 -5.57
N ALA A 18 -13.24 1.48 -4.24
CA ALA A 18 -14.16 2.19 -3.39
C ALA A 18 -13.36 3.21 -2.57
N THR A 19 -13.85 4.45 -2.51
CA THR A 19 -13.32 5.48 -1.62
C THR A 19 -14.27 5.61 -0.44
N MET A 20 -13.78 5.35 0.76
CA MET A 20 -14.52 5.50 2.00
C MET A 20 -14.12 6.84 2.64
N VAL A 21 -15.11 7.61 3.08
CA VAL A 21 -14.91 8.85 3.81
C VAL A 21 -15.35 8.63 5.26
N PHE A 22 -14.45 8.83 6.22
CA PHE A 22 -14.78 8.74 7.63
C PHE A 22 -15.17 10.13 8.13
N GLN A 23 -16.36 10.28 8.71
CA GLN A 23 -16.75 11.55 9.32
C GLN A 23 -16.32 11.54 10.79
N THR A 24 -15.33 12.36 11.13
CA THR A 24 -14.98 12.61 12.52
C THR A 24 -16.08 13.46 13.15
N THR A 25 -16.93 12.89 13.99
CA THR A 25 -17.82 13.67 14.84
C THR A 25 -16.99 14.33 15.94
N SER A 26 -16.51 15.54 15.69
CA SER A 26 -16.07 16.43 16.77
C SER A 26 -17.30 16.80 17.59
N SER A 27 -17.60 15.98 18.59
CA SER A 27 -18.62 16.25 19.60
C SER A 27 -18.17 17.42 20.48
N GLY A 28 -18.67 18.63 20.21
CA GLY A 28 -18.51 19.84 21.04
C GLY A 28 -17.06 20.39 21.06
N GLU A 29 -16.78 21.68 21.09
CA GLU A 29 -17.54 22.84 21.49
C GLU A 29 -17.04 24.04 20.67
N GLN A 30 -17.96 24.94 20.33
CA GLN A 30 -17.57 26.30 19.96
C GLN A 30 -16.94 26.96 21.19
N SER A 31 -15.62 27.02 21.25
CA SER A 31 -14.90 27.82 22.24
C SER A 31 -13.77 28.59 21.56
N GLY A 32 -14.13 29.72 20.95
CA GLY A 32 -13.45 31.01 21.13
C GLY A 32 -11.94 31.18 20.93
N SER A 33 -11.21 30.23 20.36
CA SER A 33 -9.77 30.42 20.10
C SER A 33 -9.39 29.84 18.74
N GLY A 34 -8.58 30.58 17.98
CA GLY A 34 -8.19 30.29 16.60
C GLY A 34 -7.24 29.10 16.48
N GLU A 35 -7.64 27.94 16.99
CA GLU A 35 -6.88 26.72 16.89
C GLU A 35 -7.21 26.02 15.56
N LYS A 36 -6.18 25.90 14.74
CA LYS A 36 -6.24 25.27 13.42
C LYS A 36 -6.60 23.80 13.62
N ILE A 37 -7.84 23.44 13.27
CA ILE A 37 -8.28 22.04 13.22
C ILE A 37 -7.33 21.31 12.26
N GLU A 38 -6.44 20.46 12.77
CA GLU A 38 -5.61 19.60 11.95
C GLU A 38 -6.53 18.53 11.32
N ILE A 39 -6.81 18.70 10.03
CA ILE A 39 -7.54 17.71 9.25
C ILE A 39 -6.51 16.70 8.74
N ASP A 40 -6.50 15.51 9.33
CA ASP A 40 -5.72 14.39 8.82
C ASP A 40 -6.44 13.77 7.61
N GLU A 41 -6.01 14.14 6.40
CA GLU A 41 -6.56 13.62 5.13
C GLU A 41 -6.43 12.09 5.02
N ILE A 42 -5.39 11.49 5.61
CA ILE A 42 -5.14 10.04 5.56
C ILE A 42 -6.17 9.30 6.41
N GLN A 43 -6.54 9.86 7.56
CA GLN A 43 -7.63 9.30 8.38
C GLN A 43 -9.01 9.56 7.77
N LEU A 44 -9.16 10.66 7.03
CA LEU A 44 -10.44 11.05 6.45
C LEU A 44 -10.81 10.21 5.23
N PHE A 45 -9.83 9.77 4.44
CA PHE A 45 -10.05 9.07 3.17
C PHE A 45 -9.32 7.73 3.11
N GLN A 46 -10.08 6.65 2.95
CA GLN A 46 -9.52 5.32 2.68
C GLN A 46 -9.89 4.85 1.29
N GLU A 47 -8.88 4.66 0.45
CA GLU A 47 -9.04 3.94 -0.82
C GLU A 47 -8.98 2.44 -0.55
N SER A 48 -9.98 1.70 -1.02
CA SER A 48 -10.07 0.25 -0.89
C SER A 48 -10.42 -0.40 -2.23
N ARG A 49 -10.13 -1.69 -2.36
CA ARG A 49 -10.44 -2.50 -3.54
C ARG A 49 -11.30 -3.69 -3.13
N PHE A 50 -12.30 -4.00 -3.95
CA PHE A 50 -13.08 -5.21 -3.77
C PHE A 50 -12.18 -6.44 -3.88
N LEU A 51 -12.21 -7.29 -2.86
CA LEU A 51 -11.49 -8.55 -2.83
C LEU A 51 -12.53 -9.66 -2.71
N SER A 52 -12.58 -10.56 -3.70
CA SER A 52 -13.56 -11.66 -3.68
C SER A 52 -13.30 -12.58 -2.47
N ALA A 53 -14.36 -13.19 -1.93
CA ALA A 53 -14.24 -14.07 -0.75
C ALA A 53 -13.23 -15.21 -0.96
N CYS A 54 -13.20 -15.82 -2.15
CA CYS A 54 -12.23 -16.86 -2.50
C CYS A 54 -10.80 -16.31 -2.51
N GLU A 55 -10.57 -15.14 -3.13
CA GLU A 55 -9.24 -14.52 -3.16
C GLU A 55 -8.77 -14.11 -1.76
N ALA A 56 -9.67 -13.57 -0.93
CA ALA A 56 -9.39 -13.22 0.45
C ALA A 56 -8.99 -14.45 1.28
N ALA A 57 -9.77 -15.52 1.20
CA ALA A 57 -9.46 -16.79 1.85
C ALA A 57 -8.07 -17.30 1.42
N TRP A 58 -7.74 -17.25 0.12
CA TRP A 58 -6.44 -17.69 -0.36
C TRP A 58 -5.28 -16.84 0.16
N ARG A 59 -5.44 -15.51 0.24
CA ARG A 59 -4.42 -14.62 0.83
C ARG A 59 -4.24 -14.90 2.33
N ILE A 60 -5.33 -15.14 3.05
CA ILE A 60 -5.31 -15.48 4.48
C ILE A 60 -4.57 -16.81 4.71
N PHE A 61 -4.84 -17.82 3.88
CA PHE A 61 -4.21 -19.14 4.00
C PHE A 61 -2.81 -19.23 3.35
N GLY A 62 -2.37 -18.21 2.61
CA GLY A 62 -1.02 -18.14 2.06
C GLY A 62 -0.72 -19.13 0.93
N PHE A 63 -1.74 -19.63 0.22
CA PHE A 63 -1.52 -20.58 -0.88
C PHE A 63 -0.83 -19.92 -2.08
N GLU A 64 0.13 -20.61 -2.71
CA GLU A 64 0.75 -20.16 -3.95
C GLU A 64 -0.22 -20.31 -5.13
N ILE A 65 -0.81 -19.20 -5.57
CA ILE A 65 -1.89 -19.18 -6.57
C ILE A 65 -1.35 -19.18 -8.01
N HIS A 66 -0.24 -18.47 -8.25
CA HIS A 66 0.27 -18.23 -9.60
C HIS A 66 1.80 -18.21 -9.62
N TYR A 67 2.38 -19.16 -10.36
CA TYR A 67 3.76 -19.07 -10.81
C TYR A 67 3.81 -18.30 -12.12
N GLN A 68 4.31 -17.06 -12.09
CA GLN A 68 4.47 -16.22 -13.27
C GLN A 68 5.95 -16.15 -13.65
N ARG A 69 6.26 -16.44 -14.92
CA ARG A 69 7.61 -16.31 -15.47
C ARG A 69 7.56 -15.38 -16.69
N PRO A 70 8.26 -14.23 -16.66
CA PRO A 70 9.05 -13.70 -15.54
C PRO A 70 8.18 -13.30 -14.34
N SER A 71 8.80 -13.25 -13.15
CA SER A 71 8.12 -12.80 -11.93
C SER A 71 7.69 -11.34 -12.08
N VAL A 72 6.44 -11.03 -11.73
CA VAL A 72 5.95 -9.65 -11.66
C VAL A 72 6.20 -9.14 -10.24
N LEU A 73 7.22 -8.31 -10.08
CA LEU A 73 7.55 -7.65 -8.81
C LEU A 73 6.96 -6.24 -8.79
N LYS A 74 6.33 -5.86 -7.68
CA LYS A 74 5.87 -4.48 -7.46
C LYS A 74 7.08 -3.58 -7.26
N LEU A 75 7.25 -2.60 -8.14
CA LEU A 75 8.30 -1.59 -8.03
C LEU A 75 8.05 -0.70 -6.81
N LYS A 76 9.05 -0.57 -5.93
CA LYS A 76 9.01 0.37 -4.79
C LYS A 76 9.39 1.75 -5.29
N ILE A 77 8.40 2.62 -5.46
CA ILE A 77 8.60 4.02 -5.86
C ILE A 77 8.88 4.85 -4.61
N HIS A 78 9.86 5.74 -4.70
CA HIS A 78 10.19 6.71 -3.66
C HIS A 78 10.67 8.00 -4.31
N LEU A 79 10.61 9.10 -3.57
CA LEU A 79 11.19 10.37 -4.00
C LEU A 79 12.73 10.28 -3.99
N LYS A 80 13.39 11.21 -4.69
CA LYS A 80 14.86 11.28 -4.72
C LYS A 80 15.39 11.49 -3.30
N GLY A 81 16.25 10.58 -2.84
CA GLY A 81 16.83 10.62 -1.48
C GLY A 81 15.92 10.14 -0.35
N GLN A 82 14.68 9.72 -0.64
CA GLN A 82 13.72 9.21 0.37
C GLN A 82 13.50 7.71 0.25
N GLN A 83 14.58 6.97 0.04
CA GLN A 83 14.54 5.52 -0.02
C GLN A 83 14.26 4.95 1.37
N PRO A 84 13.49 3.84 1.48
CA PRO A 84 13.25 3.20 2.77
C PRO A 84 14.53 2.52 3.30
N ALA A 85 14.92 2.88 4.52
CA ALA A 85 16.02 2.28 5.26
C ALA A 85 15.51 1.17 6.16
N TYR A 86 16.14 0.00 6.14
CA TYR A 86 15.92 -1.05 7.13
C TYR A 86 17.21 -1.28 7.89
N PHE A 87 17.16 -1.13 9.20
CA PHE A 87 18.29 -1.31 10.11
C PHE A 87 17.84 -2.04 11.36
N ASN A 88 18.78 -2.70 12.03
CA ASN A 88 18.53 -3.32 13.32
C ASN A 88 18.82 -2.33 14.45
N ASP A 89 18.18 -2.49 15.60
CA ASP A 89 18.38 -1.59 16.76
C ASP A 89 19.84 -1.49 17.24
N ASN A 90 20.66 -2.50 16.94
CA ASN A 90 22.07 -2.54 17.31
C ASN A 90 23.02 -1.95 16.24
N GLU A 91 22.51 -1.48 15.09
CA GLU A 91 23.34 -0.88 14.03
C GLU A 91 23.53 0.63 14.25
N ASN A 92 24.75 1.11 13.96
CA ASN A 92 25.05 2.54 13.98
C ASN A 92 24.38 3.24 12.78
N PRO A 93 23.66 4.36 12.98
CA PRO A 93 22.95 5.05 11.91
C PRO A 93 23.85 5.53 10.77
N GLU A 94 25.11 5.92 11.03
CA GLU A 94 26.02 6.37 9.96
C GLU A 94 26.41 5.22 9.02
N ASN A 95 26.54 4.01 9.57
CA ASN A 95 26.82 2.82 8.77
C ASN A 95 25.61 2.45 7.88
N VAL A 96 24.39 2.66 8.39
CA VAL A 96 23.13 2.43 7.64
C VAL A 96 23.04 3.40 6.46
N VAL A 97 23.30 4.69 6.68
CA VAL A 97 23.29 5.71 5.62
C VAL A 97 24.32 5.40 4.55
N THR A 98 25.54 5.06 4.96
CA THR A 98 26.63 4.68 4.03
C THR A 98 26.23 3.47 3.19
N LYS A 99 25.66 2.43 3.82
CA LYS A 99 25.19 1.22 3.13
C LYS A 99 24.08 1.51 2.12
N MET A 100 23.14 2.40 2.45
CA MET A 100 22.08 2.81 1.53
C MET A 100 22.60 3.63 0.35
N ALA A 101 23.56 4.53 0.59
CA ALA A 101 24.16 5.32 -0.48
C ALA A 101 24.95 4.46 -1.48
N LEU A 102 25.47 3.33 -1.04
CA LEU A 102 26.20 2.37 -1.88
C LEU A 102 25.27 1.40 -2.62
N HIS A 103 24.03 1.24 -2.20
CA HIS A 103 23.13 0.22 -2.75
C HIS A 103 22.01 0.84 -3.56
N ASP A 104 21.92 0.48 -4.83
CA ASP A 104 20.81 0.90 -5.66
C ASP A 104 19.51 0.21 -5.23
N THR A 105 18.42 0.98 -5.19
CA THR A 105 17.07 0.41 -5.03
C THR A 105 16.56 -0.08 -6.37
N MET A 106 15.50 -0.90 -6.36
CA MET A 106 14.84 -1.40 -7.57
C MET A 106 14.41 -0.27 -8.54
N PHE A 107 14.20 0.96 -8.04
CA PHE A 107 13.82 2.12 -8.85
C PHE A 107 15.02 2.89 -9.43
N ILE A 108 16.22 2.78 -8.85
CA ILE A 108 17.40 3.56 -9.26
C ILE A 108 18.39 2.72 -10.07
N GLY A 109 18.50 1.43 -9.77
CA GLY A 109 19.49 0.53 -10.39
C GLY A 109 19.00 -0.26 -11.62
N TRP A 110 17.83 0.07 -12.17
CA TRP A 110 17.27 -0.54 -13.38
C TRP A 110 17.34 0.41 -14.57
#